data_AF-A0A949VZ77-F1
#
_entry.id   AF-A0A949VZ77-F1
#
_cell.length_a   1.000
_cell.length_b   1.000
_cell.length_c   1.000
_cell.angle_alpha   90.00
_cell.angle_beta   90.00
_cell.angle_gamma   90.00
#
_symmetry.space_group_name_H-M   'P 1'
#
loop_
_entity.id
_entity.type
_entity.pdbx_description
1 polymer ?
#
loop_
_entity_poly.entity_id
_entity_poly.type
_entity_poly.pdbx_seq_one_letter_code
_entity_poly.pdbx_strand_id
1 'polypeptide(L)'
;MKTKLINLSLILISLISLSIKVNAQSFQWVNNRNHSFVTNPDMTAFNSHSDSIGNTVFTDVQLYKLNYGQNIYGDIAVKKYNAAGNLISEKILSGKIYVSGIQTDNFGYSYFAGSFMDTMVIDNVNKLFNTGSGFNLNYFLIKLNSDLNFVWSKNITALYGQNITIDVIKIKRNFLYAGILDFTQGYVKKFDLNGSEVFSIVHSPIRRLTGIDEDSNGNICTAGSCGNGNIIFGGTIHNAPHIYNVYFSKFNPLGNNEWTKFVEDITFSKTDIVCDNSNNIIACGDLHGSFFFGNIQAQGRQWVYDFFVTKINSSGEFLWLREVPNTSTITGDAGKGKTSSIASDKDDNIYMSGFFRGRIDFGNNVIVNSVGYRDIFILKFDKDGNPVYGKQAGGSGSNRSDCISVNQYSEVFLSGNYNSNAMFDTIIAPGTGSINSFITKISPDNPYSVFHLRLIQEGFYNHGKDNLRMNDTVHVYLRNSTSPYGEVDHSVGIADKNTFEGTYYFHNVVTGNYYVKIKHRNTIETWSAIPLHFENLHSTNYDFISSQNKAYGDNLVSVNKSPVRFALLSGDVNQDGIIDASDLTAIDNDAMIFNSGYIFTDVTGDGTTDASDASVTENNAVQFVSKIVP
;
A
#
# COMPACT_ATOMS: atom_id res chain seq x y z
N MET A 1 1.83 13.13 -84.11
CA MET A 1 2.07 11.97 -83.22
C MET A 1 2.44 12.52 -81.85
N LYS A 2 1.50 12.76 -80.91
CA LYS A 2 0.88 11.82 -79.96
C LYS A 2 1.87 10.85 -79.31
N THR A 3 2.41 11.22 -78.13
CA THR A 3 2.42 10.44 -76.85
C THR A 3 3.16 11.23 -75.76
N LYS A 4 2.46 11.69 -74.71
CA LYS A 4 2.50 11.20 -73.29
C LYS A 4 3.66 11.84 -72.48
N LEU A 5 3.53 12.32 -71.24
CA LEU A 5 2.54 12.10 -70.19
C LEU A 5 2.61 13.25 -69.15
N ILE A 6 1.43 13.62 -68.69
CA ILE A 6 0.99 14.34 -67.48
C ILE A 6 1.99 14.35 -66.30
N ASN A 7 2.15 15.51 -65.66
CA ASN A 7 2.63 15.61 -64.28
C ASN A 7 1.64 16.47 -63.48
N LEU A 8 0.94 15.84 -62.53
CA LEU A 8 0.02 16.47 -61.60
C LEU A 8 0.39 16.03 -60.19
N SER A 9 0.39 17.01 -59.27
CA SER A 9 0.16 16.90 -57.81
C SER A 9 1.19 16.15 -56.94
N LEU A 10 1.74 16.80 -55.91
CA LEU A 10 1.14 16.90 -54.57
C LEU A 10 2.08 17.62 -53.59
N ILE A 11 1.51 18.53 -52.80
CA ILE A 11 2.12 19.17 -51.63
C ILE A 11 2.20 18.13 -50.51
N LEU A 12 3.40 17.88 -49.98
CA LEU A 12 3.62 17.00 -48.82
C LEU A 12 3.62 17.87 -47.55
N ILE A 13 2.51 17.89 -46.82
CA ILE A 13 2.49 18.28 -45.41
C ILE A 13 2.61 16.99 -44.60
N SER A 14 3.79 16.71 -44.08
CA SER A 14 4.00 15.61 -43.13
C SER A 14 3.53 16.04 -41.75
N LEU A 15 2.30 15.71 -41.37
CA LEU A 15 1.91 15.64 -39.97
C LEU A 15 2.62 14.42 -39.35
N ILE A 16 3.63 14.67 -38.54
CA ILE A 16 4.11 13.68 -37.56
C ILE A 16 3.03 13.61 -36.49
N SER A 17 2.04 12.75 -36.69
CA SER A 17 1.21 12.27 -35.59
C SER A 17 2.08 11.32 -34.76
N LEU A 18 2.74 11.86 -33.73
CA LEU A 18 3.25 11.03 -32.65
C LEU A 18 2.01 10.43 -31.97
N SER A 19 1.62 9.24 -32.40
CA SER A 19 0.62 8.44 -31.70
C SER A 19 1.26 8.01 -30.39
N ILE A 20 1.12 8.84 -29.36
CA ILE A 20 1.24 8.40 -27.98
C ILE A 20 0.14 7.35 -27.84
N LYS A 21 0.51 6.07 -27.99
CA LYS A 21 -0.29 4.98 -27.47
C LYS A 21 -0.30 5.20 -25.97
N VAL A 22 -1.31 5.93 -25.49
CA VAL A 22 -1.69 5.87 -24.09
C VAL A 22 -2.08 4.41 -23.88
N ASN A 23 -1.19 3.63 -23.27
CA ASN A 23 -1.54 2.29 -22.84
C ASN A 23 -2.61 2.47 -21.77
N ALA A 24 -3.87 2.28 -22.15
CA ALA A 24 -4.95 2.30 -21.19
C ALA A 24 -4.69 1.20 -20.17
N GLN A 25 -4.71 1.57 -18.89
CA GLN A 25 -4.61 0.60 -17.79
C GLN A 25 -5.59 -0.56 -18.01
N SER A 26 -5.16 -1.80 -17.76
CA SER A 26 -5.97 -3.00 -17.97
C SER A 26 -5.91 -3.94 -16.77
N PHE A 27 -7.01 -4.66 -16.52
CA PHE A 27 -7.03 -5.73 -15.55
C PHE A 27 -6.08 -6.85 -15.99
N GLN A 28 -5.13 -7.20 -15.12
CA GLN A 28 -4.07 -8.17 -15.41
C GLN A 28 -4.49 -9.60 -15.02
N TRP A 29 -5.13 -9.73 -13.86
CA TRP A 29 -5.61 -10.99 -13.33
C TRP A 29 -6.78 -10.76 -12.37
N VAL A 30 -7.65 -11.76 -12.21
CA VAL A 30 -8.74 -11.76 -11.23
C VAL A 30 -8.76 -13.11 -10.54
N ASN A 31 -8.64 -13.11 -9.21
CA ASN A 31 -8.89 -14.29 -8.40
C ASN A 31 -10.23 -14.13 -7.70
N ASN A 32 -11.08 -15.15 -7.77
CA ASN A 32 -12.42 -15.11 -7.21
C ASN A 32 -12.79 -16.39 -6.46
N ARG A 33 -13.77 -16.29 -5.57
CA ARG A 33 -14.35 -17.44 -4.88
C ARG A 33 -15.85 -17.24 -4.66
N ASN A 34 -16.61 -18.28 -4.97
CA ASN A 34 -18.04 -18.37 -4.64
C ASN A 34 -18.28 -18.69 -3.16
N HIS A 35 -19.25 -18.02 -2.57
CA HIS A 35 -19.72 -18.26 -1.20
C HIS A 35 -21.12 -18.87 -1.19
N SER A 36 -21.35 -19.81 -0.28
CA SER A 36 -22.63 -20.52 -0.14
C SER A 36 -23.65 -19.82 0.76
N PHE A 37 -23.25 -18.80 1.52
CA PHE A 37 -24.15 -18.08 2.41
C PHE A 37 -25.00 -17.05 1.64
N VAL A 38 -26.29 -17.01 1.98
CA VAL A 38 -27.27 -16.07 1.41
C VAL A 38 -27.53 -14.99 2.45
N THR A 39 -26.99 -13.81 2.21
CA THR A 39 -27.11 -12.63 3.07
C THR A 39 -27.20 -11.39 2.20
N ASN A 40 -27.54 -10.26 2.80
CA ASN A 40 -27.42 -8.99 2.11
C ASN A 40 -25.94 -8.78 1.72
N PRO A 41 -25.60 -8.60 0.42
CA PRO A 41 -24.24 -8.30 0.00
C PRO A 41 -23.63 -7.14 0.78
N ASP A 42 -24.46 -6.15 1.14
CA ASP A 42 -24.08 -4.99 1.95
C ASP A 42 -23.73 -5.32 3.41
N MET A 43 -23.67 -6.60 3.82
CA MET A 43 -23.08 -7.05 5.10
C MET A 43 -21.66 -7.64 4.98
N THR A 44 -21.17 -7.89 3.77
CA THR A 44 -19.80 -8.42 3.56
C THR A 44 -18.79 -7.31 3.34
N ALA A 45 -17.55 -7.48 3.75
CA ALA A 45 -16.46 -6.61 3.33
C ALA A 45 -15.23 -7.48 3.09
N PHE A 46 -14.62 -7.35 1.92
CA PHE A 46 -13.43 -8.12 1.56
C PHE A 46 -12.22 -7.20 1.52
N ASN A 47 -11.42 -7.25 2.58
CA ASN A 47 -10.23 -6.42 2.74
C ASN A 47 -9.04 -6.96 1.95
N SER A 48 -8.22 -6.05 1.44
CA SER A 48 -6.90 -6.37 0.91
C SER A 48 -5.91 -5.24 1.14
N HIS A 49 -4.61 -5.55 1.05
CA HIS A 49 -3.56 -4.55 0.96
C HIS A 49 -2.34 -5.13 0.24
N SER A 50 -1.71 -4.32 -0.60
CA SER A 50 -0.49 -4.70 -1.33
C SER A 50 0.76 -4.12 -0.68
N ASP A 51 1.83 -4.91 -0.63
CA ASP A 51 3.16 -4.41 -0.30
C ASP A 51 3.79 -3.64 -1.47
N SER A 52 4.97 -3.05 -1.23
CA SER A 52 5.68 -2.21 -2.20
C SER A 52 6.04 -2.96 -3.49
N ILE A 53 6.22 -4.28 -3.44
CA ILE A 53 6.56 -5.10 -4.61
C ILE A 53 5.34 -5.76 -5.26
N GLY A 54 4.14 -5.44 -4.79
CA GLY A 54 2.87 -5.88 -5.37
C GLY A 54 2.43 -7.28 -4.95
N ASN A 55 2.99 -7.86 -3.87
CA ASN A 55 2.31 -8.99 -3.24
C ASN A 55 1.10 -8.45 -2.47
N THR A 56 -0.02 -9.13 -2.60
CA THR A 56 -1.28 -8.68 -2.01
C THR A 56 -1.80 -9.68 -1.00
N VAL A 57 -2.11 -9.20 0.19
CA VAL A 57 -2.80 -9.98 1.21
C VAL A 57 -4.30 -9.68 1.14
N PHE A 58 -5.11 -10.72 1.17
CA PHE A 58 -6.56 -10.67 1.01
C PHE A 58 -7.24 -11.55 2.06
N THR A 59 -8.32 -11.06 2.67
CA THR A 59 -9.14 -11.84 3.60
C THR A 59 -10.45 -12.27 2.99
N ASP A 60 -10.79 -13.53 3.20
CA ASP A 60 -11.95 -14.20 2.64
C ASP A 60 -12.69 -14.98 3.72
N VAL A 61 -14.01 -15.13 3.62
CA VAL A 61 -14.81 -15.90 4.59
C VAL A 61 -14.69 -17.38 4.23
N GLN A 62 -13.87 -18.13 4.97
CA GLN A 62 -13.66 -19.55 4.74
C GLN A 62 -14.88 -20.38 5.13
N LEU A 63 -15.43 -20.11 6.32
CA LEU A 63 -16.60 -20.79 6.85
C LEU A 63 -17.49 -19.79 7.58
N TYR A 64 -18.66 -19.50 7.00
CA TYR A 64 -19.69 -18.70 7.64
C TYR A 64 -20.17 -19.35 8.94
N LYS A 65 -20.34 -18.55 10.00
CA LYS A 65 -20.89 -19.03 11.29
C LYS A 65 -22.10 -18.24 11.76
N LEU A 66 -22.08 -16.91 11.66
CA LEU A 66 -23.20 -16.07 12.08
C LEU A 66 -23.16 -14.67 11.46
N ASN A 67 -24.32 -14.04 11.41
CA ASN A 67 -24.49 -12.61 11.20
C ASN A 67 -24.67 -11.91 12.55
N TYR A 68 -23.92 -10.84 12.80
CA TYR A 68 -24.11 -10.00 13.99
C TYR A 68 -23.90 -8.53 13.65
N GLY A 69 -24.90 -7.70 13.95
CA GLY A 69 -24.97 -6.33 13.47
C GLY A 69 -24.97 -6.28 11.94
N GLN A 70 -24.03 -5.55 11.36
CA GLN A 70 -23.83 -5.43 9.91
C GLN A 70 -22.72 -6.33 9.37
N ASN A 71 -22.15 -7.20 10.22
CA ASN A 71 -20.96 -7.98 9.88
C ASN A 71 -21.24 -9.47 9.84
N ILE A 72 -20.44 -10.16 9.03
CA ILE A 72 -20.42 -11.62 8.95
C ILE A 72 -19.21 -12.12 9.72
N TYR A 73 -19.46 -13.07 10.63
CA TYR A 73 -18.44 -13.73 11.41
C TYR A 73 -18.28 -15.18 10.97
N GLY A 74 -17.02 -15.61 10.88
CA GLY A 74 -16.68 -16.95 10.45
C GLY A 74 -15.21 -17.27 10.63
N ASP A 75 -14.79 -18.42 10.13
CA ASP A 75 -13.37 -18.67 9.89
C ASP A 75 -12.93 -17.81 8.71
N ILE A 76 -11.76 -17.20 8.82
CA ILE A 76 -11.22 -16.27 7.83
C ILE A 76 -9.99 -16.89 7.17
N ALA A 77 -10.02 -17.02 5.85
CA ALA A 77 -8.84 -17.34 5.06
C ALA A 77 -8.07 -16.05 4.77
N VAL A 78 -6.82 -16.01 5.22
CA VAL A 78 -5.83 -14.99 4.86
C VAL A 78 -5.01 -15.56 3.71
N LYS A 79 -5.15 -14.98 2.52
CA LYS A 79 -4.49 -15.43 1.29
C LYS A 79 -3.48 -14.38 0.84
N LYS A 80 -2.27 -14.81 0.47
CA LYS A 80 -1.22 -13.95 -0.10
C LYS A 80 -1.00 -14.34 -1.56
N TYR A 81 -1.17 -13.37 -2.45
CA TYR A 81 -0.90 -13.49 -3.88
C TYR A 81 0.37 -12.72 -4.22
N ASN A 82 1.16 -13.21 -5.17
CA ASN A 82 2.26 -12.43 -5.74
C ASN A 82 1.76 -11.43 -6.79
N ALA A 83 2.65 -10.55 -7.28
CA ALA A 83 2.31 -9.53 -8.27
C ALA A 83 1.71 -10.06 -9.59
N ALA A 84 1.96 -11.33 -9.91
CA ALA A 84 1.41 -12.04 -11.07
C ALA A 84 0.04 -12.69 -10.81
N GLY A 85 -0.50 -12.58 -9.58
CA GLY A 85 -1.80 -13.13 -9.20
C GLY A 85 -1.77 -14.60 -8.79
N ASN A 86 -0.59 -15.20 -8.59
CA ASN A 86 -0.47 -16.57 -8.11
C ASN A 86 -0.55 -16.61 -6.58
N LEU A 87 -1.31 -17.54 -6.02
CA LEU A 87 -1.36 -17.77 -4.57
C LEU A 87 -0.03 -18.35 -4.09
N ILE A 88 0.62 -17.69 -3.13
CA ILE A 88 1.92 -18.10 -2.58
C ILE A 88 1.85 -18.53 -1.11
N SER A 89 0.84 -18.11 -0.35
CA SER A 89 0.61 -18.58 1.02
C SER A 89 -0.86 -18.43 1.42
N GLU A 90 -1.34 -19.29 2.31
CA GLU A 90 -2.69 -19.23 2.91
C GLU A 90 -2.64 -19.61 4.40
N LYS A 91 -3.36 -18.87 5.23
CA LYS A 91 -3.61 -19.19 6.65
C LYS A 91 -5.09 -19.09 6.97
N ILE A 92 -5.62 -20.07 7.72
CA ILE A 92 -6.98 -19.99 8.27
C ILE A 92 -6.93 -19.51 9.71
N LEU A 93 -7.62 -18.41 9.99
CA LEU A 93 -7.94 -17.95 11.34
C LEU A 93 -9.30 -18.54 11.71
N SER A 94 -9.34 -19.41 12.71
CA SER A 94 -10.54 -20.16 13.06
C SER A 94 -11.26 -19.55 14.26
N GLY A 95 -12.56 -19.30 14.15
CA GLY A 95 -13.37 -18.67 15.18
C GLY A 95 -14.62 -18.02 14.60
N LYS A 96 -15.28 -17.18 15.40
CA LYS A 96 -16.28 -16.22 14.90
C LYS A 96 -15.54 -14.91 14.73
N ILE A 97 -14.90 -14.69 13.58
CA ILE A 97 -13.98 -13.57 13.35
C ILE A 97 -14.52 -12.68 12.23
N TYR A 98 -14.35 -11.38 12.38
CA TYR A 98 -14.54 -10.36 11.36
C TYR A 98 -13.27 -9.51 11.28
N VAL A 99 -12.72 -9.33 10.08
CA VAL A 99 -11.56 -8.46 9.85
C VAL A 99 -12.07 -7.10 9.35
N SER A 100 -11.73 -6.02 10.04
CA SER A 100 -12.12 -4.65 9.68
C SER A 100 -11.06 -3.91 8.88
N GLY A 101 -9.78 -4.32 8.96
CA GLY A 101 -8.70 -3.68 8.21
C GLY A 101 -7.46 -4.56 8.07
N ILE A 102 -6.71 -4.33 6.99
CA ILE A 102 -5.44 -4.97 6.68
C ILE A 102 -4.44 -3.90 6.25
N GLN A 103 -3.19 -4.04 6.68
CA GLN A 103 -2.05 -3.28 6.16
C GLN A 103 -0.88 -4.22 5.94
N THR A 104 0.00 -3.91 4.99
CA THR A 104 1.29 -4.58 4.83
C THR A 104 2.42 -3.56 4.97
N ASP A 105 3.57 -4.01 5.48
CA ASP A 105 4.78 -3.20 5.47
C ASP A 105 5.70 -3.57 4.29
N ASN A 106 6.76 -2.78 4.10
CA ASN A 106 7.73 -2.98 3.03
C ASN A 106 8.52 -4.29 3.16
N PHE A 107 8.47 -4.97 4.30
CA PHE A 107 9.14 -6.26 4.53
C PHE A 107 8.21 -7.45 4.23
N GLY A 108 6.98 -7.17 3.79
CA GLY A 108 5.96 -8.15 3.44
C GLY A 108 5.21 -8.73 4.64
N TYR A 109 5.40 -8.20 5.85
CA TYR A 109 4.57 -8.55 7.00
C TYR A 109 3.18 -7.95 6.82
N SER A 110 2.19 -8.59 7.45
CA SER A 110 0.79 -8.18 7.38
C SER A 110 0.20 -7.96 8.76
N TYR A 111 -0.58 -6.90 8.88
CA TYR A 111 -1.20 -6.43 10.12
C TYR A 111 -2.71 -6.45 9.93
N PHE A 112 -3.43 -7.03 10.88
CA PHE A 112 -4.87 -7.23 10.83
C PHE A 112 -5.52 -6.60 12.04
N ALA A 113 -6.63 -5.91 11.80
CA ALA A 113 -7.54 -5.46 12.84
C ALA A 113 -8.92 -6.08 12.63
N GLY A 114 -9.64 -6.28 13.72
CA GLY A 114 -10.99 -6.82 13.62
C GLY A 114 -11.62 -7.11 14.97
N SER A 115 -12.69 -7.89 14.91
CA SER A 115 -13.41 -8.38 16.09
C SER A 115 -13.61 -9.88 16.06
N PHE A 116 -13.77 -10.48 17.24
CA PHE A 116 -14.07 -11.89 17.39
C PHE A 116 -15.00 -12.16 18.58
N MET A 117 -15.63 -13.34 18.56
CA MET A 117 -16.41 -13.89 19.69
C MET A 117 -15.83 -15.24 20.12
N ASP A 118 -16.09 -15.61 21.37
CA ASP A 118 -15.66 -16.86 22.02
C ASP A 118 -14.14 -17.04 22.05
N THR A 119 -13.56 -17.65 21.02
CA THR A 119 -12.13 -17.89 20.90
C THR A 119 -11.75 -17.75 19.44
N MET A 120 -10.71 -16.96 19.21
CA MET A 120 -10.00 -16.89 17.94
C MET A 120 -8.76 -17.77 18.03
N VAL A 121 -8.65 -18.72 17.10
CA VAL A 121 -7.51 -19.63 16.97
C VAL A 121 -6.71 -19.18 15.76
N ILE A 122 -5.47 -18.76 15.99
CA ILE A 122 -4.56 -18.27 14.95
C ILE A 122 -3.73 -19.44 14.40
N ASP A 123 -3.29 -20.32 15.29
CA ASP A 123 -2.67 -21.61 14.99
C ASP A 123 -2.85 -22.58 16.17
N ASN A 124 -2.13 -23.70 16.16
CA ASN A 124 -2.24 -24.75 17.19
C ASN A 124 -1.87 -24.27 18.60
N VAL A 125 -1.03 -23.23 18.72
CA VAL A 125 -0.50 -22.72 19.99
C VAL A 125 -1.12 -21.36 20.32
N ASN A 126 -1.25 -20.47 19.33
CA ASN A 126 -1.62 -19.08 19.51
C ASN A 126 -3.15 -18.88 19.40
N LYS A 127 -3.75 -18.38 20.49
CA LYS A 127 -5.20 -18.14 20.61
C LYS A 127 -5.48 -16.84 21.35
N LEU A 128 -6.57 -16.18 20.97
CA LEU A 128 -7.15 -15.06 21.72
C LEU A 128 -8.50 -15.50 22.30
N PHE A 129 -8.68 -15.28 23.60
CA PHE A 129 -9.88 -15.66 24.34
C PHE A 129 -10.77 -14.44 24.59
N ASN A 130 -12.08 -14.66 24.58
CA ASN A 130 -13.07 -13.67 25.02
C ASN A 130 -12.85 -13.34 26.50
N THR A 131 -12.74 -12.06 26.84
CA THR A 131 -12.59 -11.58 28.22
C THR A 131 -13.93 -11.31 28.94
N GLY A 132 -15.07 -11.60 28.30
CA GLY A 132 -16.42 -11.48 28.86
C GLY A 132 -17.31 -12.71 28.62
N SER A 133 -18.61 -12.60 28.94
CA SER A 133 -19.58 -13.71 28.83
C SER A 133 -20.37 -13.70 27.52
N GLY A 134 -20.66 -14.89 26.97
CA GLY A 134 -21.54 -15.05 25.81
C GLY A 134 -21.05 -14.36 24.52
N PHE A 135 -21.94 -13.62 23.84
CA PHE A 135 -21.71 -12.96 22.54
C PHE A 135 -20.89 -11.65 22.63
N ASN A 136 -20.07 -11.48 23.67
CA ASN A 136 -19.26 -10.27 23.81
C ASN A 136 -18.24 -10.15 22.67
N LEU A 137 -18.30 -9.01 21.96
CA LEU A 137 -17.34 -8.65 20.94
C LEU A 137 -16.01 -8.27 21.58
N ASN A 138 -14.96 -8.97 21.17
CA ASN A 138 -13.58 -8.61 21.48
C ASN A 138 -12.92 -8.07 20.23
N TYR A 139 -11.94 -7.19 20.40
CA TYR A 139 -11.22 -6.57 19.29
C TYR A 139 -9.77 -6.99 19.30
N PHE A 140 -9.16 -7.14 18.13
CA PHE A 140 -7.78 -7.64 18.03
C PHE A 140 -6.93 -6.80 17.09
N LEU A 141 -5.62 -6.81 17.38
CA LEU A 141 -4.57 -6.54 16.41
C LEU A 141 -3.71 -7.80 16.30
N ILE A 142 -3.33 -8.19 15.09
CA ILE A 142 -2.43 -9.33 14.83
C ILE A 142 -1.39 -8.92 13.80
N LYS A 143 -0.14 -9.33 14.01
CA LYS A 143 0.93 -9.29 13.01
C LYS A 143 1.30 -10.70 12.57
N LEU A 144 1.36 -10.90 11.25
CA LEU A 144 1.87 -12.10 10.59
C LEU A 144 3.10 -11.74 9.75
N ASN A 145 4.05 -12.67 9.62
CA ASN A 145 5.24 -12.46 8.79
C ASN A 145 4.97 -12.64 7.29
N SER A 146 6.01 -12.52 6.47
CA SER A 146 5.95 -12.66 5.01
C SER A 146 5.33 -13.97 4.52
N ASP A 147 5.45 -15.02 5.33
CA ASP A 147 4.95 -16.38 5.06
C ASP A 147 3.58 -16.62 5.71
N LEU A 148 2.97 -15.56 6.26
CA LEU A 148 1.75 -15.55 7.07
C LEU A 148 1.88 -16.23 8.44
N ASN A 149 3.08 -16.57 8.92
CA ASN A 149 3.25 -17.15 10.27
C ASN A 149 3.02 -16.11 11.37
N PHE A 150 2.50 -16.55 12.52
CA PHE A 150 2.21 -15.68 13.66
C PHE A 150 3.48 -14.99 14.18
N VAL A 151 3.37 -13.69 14.50
CA VAL A 151 4.45 -12.91 15.14
C VAL A 151 4.00 -12.43 16.51
N TRP A 152 2.92 -11.64 16.58
CA TRP A 152 2.32 -11.20 17.82
C TRP A 152 0.82 -10.89 17.65
N SER A 153 0.10 -10.85 18.76
CA SER A 153 -1.29 -10.39 18.81
C SER A 153 -1.56 -9.53 20.05
N LYS A 154 -2.63 -8.73 19.99
CA LYS A 154 -3.20 -8.01 21.12
C LYS A 154 -4.70 -8.18 21.14
N ASN A 155 -5.25 -8.44 22.34
CA ASN A 155 -6.67 -8.27 22.61
C ASN A 155 -6.90 -6.83 23.08
N ILE A 156 -7.50 -6.00 22.24
CA ILE A 156 -7.75 -4.58 22.50
C ILE A 156 -8.82 -4.38 23.58
N THR A 157 -9.78 -5.30 23.69
CA THR A 157 -10.79 -5.25 24.74
C THR A 157 -10.21 -5.48 26.13
N ALA A 158 -9.06 -6.15 26.25
CA ALA A 158 -8.34 -6.24 27.51
C ALA A 158 -7.65 -4.92 27.93
N LEU A 159 -7.53 -3.96 27.01
CA LEU A 159 -6.87 -2.67 27.23
C LEU A 159 -7.86 -1.54 27.55
N TYR A 160 -9.14 -1.64 27.16
CA TYR A 160 -10.16 -0.58 27.28
C TYR A 160 -11.49 -1.07 27.86
N GLY A 161 -12.50 -0.19 27.91
CA GLY A 161 -13.82 -0.41 28.50
C GLY A 161 -14.83 -1.12 27.59
N GLN A 162 -16.12 -0.76 27.72
CA GLN A 162 -17.25 -1.41 27.03
C GLN A 162 -17.65 -0.63 25.77
N ASN A 163 -17.98 -1.33 24.68
CA ASN A 163 -18.36 -0.79 23.35
C ASN A 163 -17.19 -0.22 22.53
N ILE A 164 -16.17 -1.04 22.33
CA ILE A 164 -15.00 -0.69 21.53
C ILE A 164 -15.27 -0.94 20.04
N THR A 165 -14.62 -0.20 19.13
CA THR A 165 -14.39 -0.61 17.73
C THR A 165 -12.95 -0.28 17.30
N ILE A 166 -12.44 -1.01 16.30
CA ILE A 166 -11.25 -0.59 15.54
C ILE A 166 -11.72 -0.25 14.14
N ASP A 167 -11.75 1.04 13.85
CA ASP A 167 -12.35 1.60 12.64
C ASP A 167 -11.33 1.72 11.50
N VAL A 168 -10.04 1.86 11.81
CA VAL A 168 -8.96 2.01 10.82
C VAL A 168 -7.60 1.56 11.40
N ILE A 169 -6.76 0.99 10.54
CA ILE A 169 -5.33 0.79 10.80
C ILE A 169 -4.50 1.30 9.62
N LYS A 170 -3.30 1.81 9.89
CA LYS A 170 -2.38 2.32 8.87
C LYS A 170 -0.94 1.95 9.21
N ILE A 171 -0.15 1.53 8.23
CA ILE A 171 1.31 1.43 8.38
C ILE A 171 1.96 2.62 7.67
N LYS A 172 2.77 3.39 8.40
CA LYS A 172 3.62 4.46 7.85
C LYS A 172 4.91 4.57 8.65
N ARG A 173 6.03 4.85 7.98
CA ARG A 173 7.36 4.97 8.60
C ARG A 173 7.70 3.89 9.63
N ASN A 174 7.39 2.62 9.32
CA ASN A 174 7.61 1.50 10.25
C ASN A 174 6.88 1.64 11.60
N PHE A 175 5.72 2.30 11.62
CA PHE A 175 4.80 2.28 12.75
C PHE A 175 3.42 1.83 12.32
N LEU A 176 2.75 1.09 13.21
CA LEU A 176 1.35 0.75 13.08
C LEU A 176 0.52 1.79 13.82
N TYR A 177 -0.36 2.47 13.11
CA TYR A 177 -1.40 3.31 13.69
C TYR A 177 -2.71 2.53 13.75
N ALA A 178 -3.44 2.68 14.85
CA ALA A 178 -4.79 2.14 15.01
C ALA A 178 -5.74 3.21 15.56
N GLY A 179 -6.88 3.37 14.89
CA GLY A 179 -8.00 4.19 15.35
C GLY A 179 -8.97 3.35 16.15
N ILE A 180 -8.97 3.53 17.47
CA ILE A 180 -9.81 2.78 18.41
C ILE A 180 -10.87 3.72 18.96
N LEU A 181 -12.15 3.34 18.87
CA LEU A 181 -13.24 4.07 19.47
C LEU A 181 -13.76 3.31 20.69
N ASP A 182 -13.80 3.93 21.86
CA ASP A 182 -14.47 3.41 23.05
C ASP A 182 -15.67 4.32 23.37
N PHE A 183 -16.86 3.87 22.94
CA PHE A 183 -18.10 4.64 22.98
C PHE A 183 -18.02 6.01 22.26
N THR A 184 -17.59 7.06 22.95
CA THR A 184 -17.41 8.41 22.37
C THR A 184 -15.98 8.91 22.42
N GLN A 185 -15.07 8.12 22.99
CA GLN A 185 -13.66 8.47 23.11
C GLN A 185 -12.88 7.79 22.00
N GLY A 186 -12.32 8.57 21.09
CA GLY A 186 -11.40 8.10 20.06
C GLY A 186 -9.97 8.09 20.54
N TYR A 187 -9.22 7.07 20.18
CA TYR A 187 -7.80 6.94 20.43
C TYR A 187 -7.09 6.67 19.11
N VAL A 188 -6.20 7.59 18.73
CA VAL A 188 -5.18 7.32 17.71
C VAL A 188 -3.99 6.74 18.44
N LYS A 189 -3.72 5.46 18.23
CA LYS A 189 -2.63 4.73 18.89
C LYS A 189 -1.52 4.45 17.91
N LYS A 190 -0.27 4.76 18.28
CA LYS A 190 0.93 4.43 17.53
C LYS A 190 1.65 3.29 18.21
N PHE A 191 1.93 2.23 17.47
CA PHE A 191 2.70 1.07 17.92
C PHE A 191 3.97 0.94 17.08
N ASP A 192 5.06 0.51 17.70
CA ASP A 192 6.20 -0.01 16.97
C ASP A 192 5.82 -1.34 16.25
N LEU A 193 6.69 -1.82 15.37
CA LEU A 193 6.42 -3.06 14.62
C LEU A 193 6.46 -4.34 15.50
N ASN A 194 6.91 -4.24 16.75
CA ASN A 194 6.86 -5.31 17.76
C ASN A 194 5.56 -5.29 18.57
N GLY A 195 4.70 -4.29 18.32
CA GLY A 195 3.44 -4.10 19.01
C GLY A 195 3.59 -3.34 20.33
N SER A 196 4.71 -2.73 20.68
CA SER A 196 4.74 -1.86 21.87
C SER A 196 4.06 -0.53 21.55
N GLU A 197 3.21 -0.03 22.44
CA GLU A 197 2.61 1.30 22.26
C GLU A 197 3.67 2.37 22.47
N VAL A 198 3.81 3.28 21.51
CA VAL A 198 4.74 4.40 21.54
C VAL A 198 4.05 5.63 22.16
N PHE A 199 2.86 5.99 21.66
CA PHE A 199 2.00 7.00 22.27
C PHE A 199 0.56 6.89 21.77
N SER A 200 -0.33 7.69 22.37
CA SER A 200 -1.70 7.87 21.88
C SER A 200 -2.22 9.30 21.95
N ILE A 201 -3.10 9.66 21.02
CA ILE A 201 -3.84 10.94 20.97
C ILE A 201 -5.31 10.64 21.23
N VAL A 202 -5.96 11.44 22.08
CA VAL A 202 -7.37 11.27 22.46
C VAL A 202 -8.25 12.30 21.79
N HIS A 203 -9.35 11.84 21.16
CA HIS A 203 -10.44 12.67 20.66
C HIS A 203 -11.71 12.41 21.48
N SER A 204 -12.48 13.43 21.88
CA SER A 204 -13.72 13.21 22.65
C SER A 204 -14.63 14.45 22.73
N PRO A 205 -15.96 14.33 22.59
CA PRO A 205 -16.71 13.15 22.18
C PRO A 205 -16.80 13.05 20.65
N ILE A 206 -16.29 11.98 20.06
CA ILE A 206 -16.46 11.66 18.64
C ILE A 206 -17.39 10.47 18.44
N ARG A 207 -17.76 10.20 17.19
CA ARG A 207 -18.64 9.09 16.79
C ARG A 207 -17.93 8.08 15.90
N ARG A 208 -16.93 8.51 15.13
CA ARG A 208 -16.10 7.69 14.25
C ARG A 208 -14.67 8.23 14.22
N LEU A 209 -13.70 7.32 14.13
CA LEU A 209 -12.30 7.61 13.82
C LEU A 209 -11.88 6.67 12.69
N THR A 210 -12.20 7.04 11.46
CA THR A 210 -12.17 6.13 10.29
C THR A 210 -11.06 6.44 9.30
N GLY A 211 -10.42 7.60 9.42
CA GLY A 211 -9.26 7.98 8.62
C GLY A 211 -8.06 8.26 9.50
N ILE A 212 -6.93 7.61 9.22
CA ILE A 212 -5.62 7.92 9.79
C ILE A 212 -4.57 7.77 8.70
N ASP A 213 -3.73 8.78 8.53
CA ASP A 213 -2.48 8.69 7.77
C ASP A 213 -1.43 9.61 8.40
N GLU A 214 -0.20 9.54 7.91
CA GLU A 214 0.91 10.36 8.35
C GLU A 214 1.60 10.99 7.14
N ASP A 215 1.86 12.30 7.22
CA ASP A 215 2.43 13.09 6.12
C ASP A 215 3.95 12.95 6.01
N SER A 216 4.62 13.58 5.03
CA SER A 216 6.07 13.48 4.79
C SER A 216 6.95 14.14 5.89
N ASN A 217 6.35 14.87 6.84
CA ASN A 217 7.02 15.44 8.02
C ASN A 217 6.79 14.65 9.32
N GLY A 218 5.93 13.63 9.29
CA GLY A 218 5.58 12.86 10.49
C GLY A 218 4.38 13.38 11.25
N ASN A 219 3.66 14.35 10.68
CA ASN A 219 2.42 14.83 11.26
C ASN A 219 1.34 13.77 11.04
N ILE A 220 0.48 13.61 12.04
CA ILE A 220 -0.60 12.63 12.03
C ILE A 220 -1.85 13.35 11.56
N CYS A 221 -2.49 12.79 10.54
CA CYS A 221 -3.73 13.28 9.97
C CYS A 221 -4.85 12.30 10.35
N THR A 222 -6.00 12.84 10.72
CA THR A 222 -7.15 12.02 11.14
C THR A 222 -8.44 12.57 10.57
N ALA A 223 -9.41 11.67 10.36
CA ALA A 223 -10.75 12.03 9.95
C ALA A 223 -11.80 11.08 10.55
N GLY A 224 -13.03 11.57 10.59
CA GLY A 224 -14.17 10.81 11.08
C GLY A 224 -15.37 11.71 11.27
N SER A 225 -16.23 11.38 12.22
CA SER A 225 -17.42 12.18 12.51
C SER A 225 -17.65 12.42 14.00
N CYS A 226 -18.32 13.51 14.33
CA CYS A 226 -18.70 13.91 15.68
C CYS A 226 -20.04 14.66 15.70
N GLY A 227 -20.62 14.82 16.89
CA GLY A 227 -21.79 15.69 17.08
C GLY A 227 -21.42 17.18 17.15
N ASN A 228 -22.37 18.03 17.54
CA ASN A 228 -22.14 19.45 17.80
C ASN A 228 -21.52 19.72 19.18
N GLY A 229 -20.99 20.93 19.35
CA GLY A 229 -20.52 21.45 20.64
C GLY A 229 -19.01 21.34 20.82
N ASN A 230 -18.55 21.30 22.07
CA ASN A 230 -17.11 21.30 22.37
C ASN A 230 -16.53 19.89 22.24
N ILE A 231 -15.67 19.70 21.25
CA ILE A 231 -14.97 18.45 20.96
C ILE A 231 -13.48 18.65 21.21
N ILE A 232 -12.86 17.73 21.95
CA ILE A 232 -11.44 17.72 22.26
C ILE A 232 -10.73 16.89 21.19
N PHE A 233 -9.67 17.45 20.60
CA PHE A 233 -8.75 16.76 19.70
C PHE A 233 -7.34 16.94 20.24
N GLY A 234 -6.72 15.87 20.75
CA GLY A 234 -5.36 15.91 21.29
C GLY A 234 -5.18 16.97 22.39
N GLY A 235 -6.16 17.07 23.29
CA GLY A 235 -6.17 18.06 24.38
C GLY A 235 -6.66 19.46 23.99
N THR A 236 -6.82 19.78 22.71
CA THR A 236 -7.32 21.08 22.23
C THR A 236 -8.83 21.05 22.01
N ILE A 237 -9.55 22.03 22.56
CA ILE A 237 -11.01 22.13 22.40
C ILE A 237 -11.36 22.89 21.12
N HIS A 238 -12.22 22.30 20.30
CA HIS A 238 -12.80 22.90 19.10
C HIS A 238 -14.34 22.89 19.20
N ASN A 239 -14.99 23.95 18.72
CA ASN A 239 -16.45 24.01 18.69
C ASN A 239 -16.97 23.50 17.33
N ALA A 240 -17.58 22.31 17.34
CA ALA A 240 -18.20 21.70 16.17
C ALA A 240 -19.57 22.35 15.91
N PRO A 241 -19.75 23.06 14.77
CA PRO A 241 -20.88 23.96 14.58
C PRO A 241 -22.17 23.26 14.11
N HIS A 242 -22.07 22.07 13.50
CA HIS A 242 -23.22 21.36 12.92
C HIS A 242 -23.73 20.27 13.86
N ILE A 243 -25.00 19.87 13.73
CA ILE A 243 -25.58 18.76 14.52
C ILE A 243 -24.78 17.46 14.30
N TYR A 244 -24.40 17.21 13.04
CA TYR A 244 -23.50 16.15 12.63
C TYR A 244 -22.36 16.77 11.82
N ASN A 245 -21.13 16.40 12.15
CA ASN A 245 -19.94 16.93 11.49
C ASN A 245 -19.10 15.76 11.01
N VAL A 246 -18.59 15.87 9.79
CA VAL A 246 -17.31 15.25 9.43
C VAL A 246 -16.21 16.16 9.95
N TYR A 247 -15.19 15.59 10.59
CA TYR A 247 -14.01 16.34 11.02
C TYR A 247 -12.76 15.89 10.25
N PHE A 248 -11.83 16.83 10.11
CA PHE A 248 -10.47 16.61 9.65
C PHE A 248 -9.53 17.30 10.63
N SER A 249 -8.52 16.58 11.13
CA SER A 249 -7.58 17.13 12.10
C SER A 249 -6.15 16.74 11.76
N LYS A 250 -5.23 17.67 11.96
CA LYS A 250 -3.79 17.45 11.82
C LYS A 250 -3.08 17.68 13.15
N PHE A 251 -2.10 16.84 13.44
CA PHE A 251 -1.31 16.86 14.67
C PHE A 251 0.17 16.79 14.33
N ASN A 252 1.01 17.48 15.08
CA ASN A 252 2.46 17.34 14.92
C ASN A 252 2.94 15.94 15.36
N PRO A 253 4.22 15.57 15.15
CA PRO A 253 4.70 14.22 15.51
C PRO A 253 4.65 13.90 17.01
N LEU A 254 4.50 14.92 17.86
CA LEU A 254 4.34 14.79 19.32
C LEU A 254 2.87 14.61 19.75
N GLY A 255 1.92 14.67 18.81
CA GLY A 255 0.49 14.51 19.05
C GLY A 255 -0.24 15.79 19.47
N ASN A 256 0.38 16.96 19.34
CA ASN A 256 -0.30 18.25 19.59
C ASN A 256 -1.16 18.61 18.38
N ASN A 257 -2.43 18.98 18.61
CA ASN A 257 -3.32 19.39 17.54
C ASN A 257 -2.88 20.73 16.92
N GLU A 258 -2.66 20.73 15.60
CA GLU A 258 -2.32 21.93 14.85
C GLU A 258 -3.59 22.64 14.36
N TRP A 259 -4.53 21.87 13.82
CA TRP A 259 -5.84 22.37 13.41
C TRP A 259 -6.89 21.26 13.36
N THR A 260 -8.15 21.68 13.42
CA THR A 260 -9.32 20.85 13.16
C THR A 260 -10.31 21.63 12.29
N LYS A 261 -10.89 20.98 11.28
CA LYS A 261 -11.93 21.53 10.41
C LYS A 261 -13.17 20.65 10.47
N PHE A 262 -14.34 21.27 10.37
CA PHE A 262 -15.62 20.59 10.36
C PHE A 262 -16.34 20.87 9.04
N VAL A 263 -17.03 19.86 8.54
CA VAL A 263 -17.93 19.94 7.40
C VAL A 263 -19.27 19.38 7.84
N GLU A 264 -20.37 20.03 7.46
CA GLU A 264 -21.70 19.54 7.74
C GLU A 264 -21.92 18.17 7.09
N ASP A 265 -22.54 17.28 7.85
CA ASP A 265 -23.07 16.00 7.39
C ASP A 265 -24.50 15.90 7.96
N ILE A 266 -25.29 14.98 7.42
CA ILE A 266 -26.59 14.59 8.00
C ILE A 266 -26.53 13.18 8.57
N THR A 267 -25.37 12.52 8.49
CA THR A 267 -25.09 11.18 9.01
C THR A 267 -23.81 11.17 9.85
N PHE A 268 -23.33 9.97 10.23
CA PHE A 268 -21.99 9.76 10.79
C PHE A 268 -21.11 9.08 9.73
N SER A 269 -20.75 9.83 8.68
CA SER A 269 -19.98 9.32 7.55
C SER A 269 -18.65 8.68 7.98
N LYS A 270 -18.23 7.67 7.20
CA LYS A 270 -16.95 6.97 7.35
C LYS A 270 -15.93 7.57 6.38
N THR A 271 -15.31 8.66 6.79
CA THR A 271 -14.31 9.37 6.00
C THR A 271 -12.98 8.63 6.03
N ASP A 272 -12.41 8.40 4.84
CA ASP A 272 -11.09 7.79 4.63
C ASP A 272 -10.12 8.87 4.11
N ILE A 273 -8.83 8.74 4.43
CA ILE A 273 -7.82 9.74 4.09
C ILE A 273 -6.49 9.10 3.67
N VAL A 274 -5.77 9.82 2.80
CA VAL A 274 -4.36 9.62 2.50
C VAL A 274 -3.63 10.96 2.47
N CYS A 275 -2.36 10.99 2.84
CA CYS A 275 -1.51 12.17 2.72
C CYS A 275 -0.69 12.12 1.43
N ASP A 276 -0.64 13.25 0.73
CA ASP A 276 0.22 13.42 -0.46
C ASP A 276 1.66 13.81 -0.06
N ASN A 277 2.59 13.80 -1.03
CA ASN A 277 4.00 14.13 -0.78
C ASN A 277 4.21 15.61 -0.36
N SER A 278 3.23 16.47 -0.65
CA SER A 278 3.21 17.89 -0.30
C SER A 278 2.56 18.18 1.07
N ASN A 279 2.33 17.15 1.89
CA ASN A 279 1.76 17.23 3.24
C ASN A 279 0.29 17.69 3.30
N ASN A 280 -0.45 17.52 2.21
CA ASN A 280 -1.88 17.76 2.13
C ASN A 280 -2.64 16.47 2.46
N ILE A 281 -3.87 16.61 2.96
CA ILE A 281 -4.81 15.50 3.15
C ILE A 281 -5.67 15.38 1.90
N ILE A 282 -5.70 14.19 1.29
CA ILE A 282 -6.73 13.80 0.35
C ILE A 282 -7.75 12.96 1.13
N ALA A 283 -9.02 13.33 1.04
CA ALA A 283 -10.08 12.66 1.78
C ALA A 283 -11.22 12.24 0.86
N CYS A 284 -11.86 11.11 1.18
CA CYS A 284 -13.13 10.74 0.58
C CYS A 284 -14.16 10.28 1.61
N GLY A 285 -15.43 10.40 1.26
CA GLY A 285 -16.56 9.95 2.06
C GLY A 285 -17.85 9.92 1.25
N ASP A 286 -18.91 9.38 1.85
CA ASP A 286 -20.25 9.49 1.27
C ASP A 286 -20.73 10.94 1.40
N LEU A 287 -21.40 11.43 0.37
CA LEU A 287 -22.00 12.75 0.32
C LEU A 287 -23.53 12.61 0.27
N HIS A 288 -24.22 13.29 1.17
CA HIS A 288 -25.67 13.14 1.34
C HIS A 288 -26.48 14.43 1.14
N GLY A 289 -25.82 15.49 0.69
CA GLY A 289 -26.44 16.79 0.48
C GLY A 289 -25.47 17.85 -0.03
N SER A 290 -25.97 19.06 -0.21
CA SER A 290 -25.17 20.23 -0.57
C SER A 290 -24.64 20.89 0.69
N PHE A 291 -23.36 20.64 0.99
CA PHE A 291 -22.66 21.17 2.16
C PHE A 291 -21.43 21.99 1.75
N PHE A 292 -20.97 22.85 2.66
CA PHE A 292 -19.77 23.66 2.45
C PHE A 292 -18.51 22.97 3.00
N PHE A 293 -17.52 22.81 2.14
CA PHE A 293 -16.14 22.44 2.46
C PHE A 293 -15.30 23.72 2.48
N GLY A 294 -15.30 24.41 3.63
CA GLY A 294 -14.78 25.77 3.71
C GLY A 294 -15.59 26.72 2.83
N ASN A 295 -14.96 27.27 1.78
CA ASN A 295 -15.63 28.15 0.82
C ASN A 295 -16.13 27.42 -0.44
N ILE A 296 -15.96 26.10 -0.53
CA ILE A 296 -16.36 25.29 -1.69
C ILE A 296 -17.69 24.62 -1.39
N GLN A 297 -18.70 24.86 -2.21
CA GLN A 297 -20.03 24.24 -2.03
C GLN A 297 -20.14 22.96 -2.85
N ALA A 298 -20.39 21.84 -2.18
CA ALA A 298 -20.80 20.59 -2.80
C ALA A 298 -22.18 20.76 -3.45
N GLN A 299 -22.37 20.22 -4.65
CA GLN A 299 -23.64 20.20 -5.36
C GLN A 299 -24.36 18.86 -5.16
N GLY A 300 -24.02 18.15 -4.07
CA GLY A 300 -24.53 16.85 -3.70
C GLY A 300 -26.05 16.71 -3.83
N ARG A 301 -26.46 15.60 -4.43
CA ARG A 301 -27.86 15.34 -4.80
C ARG A 301 -28.64 14.76 -3.62
N GLN A 302 -29.87 15.26 -3.41
CA GLN A 302 -30.74 14.70 -2.38
C GLN A 302 -31.21 13.29 -2.77
N TRP A 303 -31.19 12.36 -1.81
CA TRP A 303 -31.75 10.99 -1.90
C TRP A 303 -31.08 10.07 -2.93
N VAL A 304 -29.89 10.39 -3.39
CA VAL A 304 -29.12 9.60 -4.34
C VAL A 304 -27.74 9.29 -3.74
N TYR A 305 -27.13 8.15 -4.11
CA TYR A 305 -25.75 7.89 -3.70
C TYR A 305 -24.81 8.90 -4.35
N ASP A 306 -24.02 9.56 -3.52
CA ASP A 306 -22.97 10.46 -3.95
C ASP A 306 -21.75 10.27 -3.05
N PHE A 307 -20.61 10.70 -3.54
CA PHE A 307 -19.36 10.70 -2.78
C PHE A 307 -18.71 12.07 -2.87
N PHE A 308 -17.80 12.35 -1.96
CA PHE A 308 -16.84 13.44 -2.15
C PHE A 308 -15.41 12.89 -2.22
N VAL A 309 -14.57 13.57 -2.99
CA VAL A 309 -13.11 13.55 -2.89
C VAL A 309 -12.67 15.00 -2.74
N THR A 310 -11.87 15.30 -1.73
CA THR A 310 -11.38 16.66 -1.47
C THR A 310 -9.91 16.67 -1.10
N LYS A 311 -9.24 17.78 -1.39
CA LYS A 311 -7.87 18.05 -0.95
C LYS A 311 -7.87 19.19 0.04
N ILE A 312 -7.20 18.97 1.17
CA ILE A 312 -7.03 19.93 2.26
C ILE A 312 -5.54 20.19 2.40
N ASN A 313 -5.12 21.44 2.30
CA ASN A 313 -3.70 21.76 2.40
C ASN A 313 -3.16 21.56 3.83
N SER A 314 -1.85 21.68 3.98
CA SER A 314 -1.17 21.54 5.27
C SER A 314 -1.66 22.52 6.35
N SER A 315 -2.31 23.64 5.98
CA SER A 315 -2.88 24.65 6.88
C SER A 315 -4.39 24.44 7.16
N GLY A 316 -5.00 23.39 6.61
CA GLY A 316 -6.41 23.08 6.80
C GLY A 316 -7.36 23.78 5.83
N GLU A 317 -6.88 24.34 4.73
CA GLU A 317 -7.72 24.97 3.70
C GLU A 317 -8.15 23.94 2.65
N PHE A 318 -9.44 23.88 2.36
CA PHE A 318 -9.97 23.05 1.28
C PHE A 318 -9.60 23.66 -0.08
N LEU A 319 -8.80 22.95 -0.88
CA LEU A 319 -8.30 23.41 -2.17
C LEU A 319 -9.27 23.11 -3.31
N TRP A 320 -9.86 21.92 -3.30
CA TRP A 320 -10.81 21.47 -4.31
C TRP A 320 -11.72 20.37 -3.77
N LEU A 321 -12.87 20.18 -4.44
CA LEU A 321 -13.84 19.14 -4.17
C LEU A 321 -14.27 18.50 -5.50
N ARG A 322 -14.45 17.18 -5.51
CA ARG A 322 -15.04 16.39 -6.59
C ARG A 322 -16.14 15.50 -6.03
N GLU A 323 -17.19 15.34 -6.80
CA GLU A 323 -18.39 14.58 -6.48
C GLU A 323 -18.99 14.03 -7.78
N VAL A 324 -20.10 13.30 -7.72
CA VAL A 324 -20.81 12.89 -8.94
C VAL A 324 -21.34 14.16 -9.64
N PRO A 325 -20.97 14.42 -10.92
CA PRO A 325 -21.31 15.67 -11.62
C PRO A 325 -22.80 15.98 -11.60
N ASN A 326 -23.18 17.14 -11.07
CA ASN A 326 -24.58 17.56 -10.96
C ASN A 326 -25.11 18.17 -12.28
N THR A 327 -25.51 17.32 -13.22
CA THR A 327 -26.16 17.72 -14.48
C THR A 327 -27.70 17.71 -14.39
N SER A 328 -28.37 18.45 -15.27
CA SER A 328 -29.84 18.60 -15.29
C SER A 328 -30.63 17.31 -15.58
N THR A 329 -29.95 16.28 -16.07
CA THR A 329 -30.51 14.94 -16.27
C THR A 329 -29.62 13.96 -15.52
N ILE A 330 -30.06 13.53 -14.33
CA ILE A 330 -29.32 12.53 -13.54
C ILE A 330 -29.27 11.24 -14.35
N THR A 331 -28.08 10.89 -14.86
CA THR A 331 -27.88 9.64 -15.62
C THR A 331 -27.29 8.51 -14.78
N GLY A 332 -26.86 8.77 -13.53
CA GLY A 332 -26.29 7.78 -12.61
C GLY A 332 -25.93 8.30 -11.21
N ASP A 333 -25.59 7.37 -10.32
CA ASP A 333 -25.22 7.59 -8.91
C ASP A 333 -24.02 6.72 -8.50
N ALA A 334 -23.29 7.11 -7.45
CA ALA A 334 -22.10 6.38 -7.01
C ALA A 334 -21.84 6.52 -5.51
N GLY A 335 -21.31 5.47 -4.90
CA GLY A 335 -20.89 5.46 -3.50
C GLY A 335 -19.52 4.82 -3.34
N LYS A 336 -18.85 5.15 -2.24
CA LYS A 336 -17.50 4.64 -1.96
C LYS A 336 -17.49 3.16 -1.54
N GLY A 337 -16.30 2.56 -1.55
CA GLY A 337 -16.06 1.25 -0.95
C GLY A 337 -16.24 1.21 0.58
N LYS A 338 -16.37 0.00 1.13
CA LYS A 338 -16.68 -0.19 2.56
C LYS A 338 -15.52 0.02 3.51
N THR A 339 -14.30 -0.26 3.06
CA THR A 339 -13.10 -0.18 3.89
C THR A 339 -12.21 0.93 3.36
N SER A 340 -10.98 0.65 2.90
CA SER A 340 -10.13 1.68 2.29
C SER A 340 -10.57 1.98 0.87
N SER A 341 -11.18 3.15 0.65
CA SER A 341 -11.79 3.52 -0.65
C SER A 341 -10.99 4.54 -1.44
N ILE A 342 -9.87 5.03 -0.89
CA ILE A 342 -8.96 5.96 -1.54
C ILE A 342 -7.50 5.55 -1.36
N ALA A 343 -6.70 5.75 -2.40
CA ALA A 343 -5.25 5.57 -2.40
C ALA A 343 -4.59 6.63 -3.28
N SER A 344 -3.31 6.93 -3.02
CA SER A 344 -2.50 7.80 -3.88
C SER A 344 -1.26 7.07 -4.36
N ASP A 345 -0.83 7.38 -5.59
CA ASP A 345 0.44 6.89 -6.11
C ASP A 345 1.61 7.83 -5.75
N LYS A 346 2.82 7.45 -6.17
CA LYS A 346 4.04 8.23 -5.94
C LYS A 346 4.06 9.60 -6.64
N ASP A 347 3.22 9.80 -7.65
CA ASP A 347 3.12 11.03 -8.44
C ASP A 347 1.94 11.91 -7.93
N ASP A 348 1.41 11.60 -6.75
CA ASP A 348 0.25 12.23 -6.11
C ASP A 348 -1.05 12.14 -6.94
N ASN A 349 -1.15 11.18 -7.88
CA ASN A 349 -2.45 10.87 -8.46
C ASN A 349 -3.30 10.10 -7.46
N ILE A 350 -4.61 10.29 -7.55
CA ILE A 350 -5.57 9.82 -6.56
C ILE A 350 -6.47 8.79 -7.21
N TYR A 351 -6.57 7.62 -6.58
CA TYR A 351 -7.43 6.53 -7.03
C TYR A 351 -8.56 6.31 -6.02
N MET A 352 -9.77 6.21 -6.52
CA MET A 352 -10.96 5.90 -5.74
C MET A 352 -11.72 4.74 -6.37
N SER A 353 -12.25 3.86 -5.54
CA SER A 353 -13.16 2.79 -5.98
C SER A 353 -14.41 2.69 -5.13
N GLY A 354 -15.42 2.02 -5.68
CA GLY A 354 -16.67 1.78 -5.00
C GLY A 354 -17.67 1.07 -5.90
N PHE A 355 -18.90 1.56 -5.89
CA PHE A 355 -19.98 1.09 -6.76
C PHE A 355 -20.71 2.27 -7.40
N PHE A 356 -21.29 2.04 -8.58
CA PHE A 356 -22.13 3.03 -9.25
C PHE A 356 -23.24 2.38 -10.04
N ARG A 357 -24.28 3.16 -10.34
CA ARG A 357 -25.39 2.80 -11.22
C ARG A 357 -25.55 3.85 -12.32
N GLY A 358 -25.88 3.39 -13.52
CA GLY A 358 -26.15 4.24 -14.67
C GLY A 358 -24.87 4.78 -15.32
N ARG A 359 -25.01 5.88 -16.04
CA ARG A 359 -23.93 6.57 -16.74
C ARG A 359 -23.49 7.79 -15.93
N ILE A 360 -22.21 7.89 -15.62
CA ILE A 360 -21.60 9.08 -15.02
C ILE A 360 -20.58 9.63 -16.00
N ASP A 361 -20.69 10.92 -16.29
CA ASP A 361 -19.86 11.65 -17.26
C ASP A 361 -19.27 12.87 -16.58
N PHE A 362 -17.95 12.88 -16.46
CA PHE A 362 -17.20 13.94 -15.78
C PHE A 362 -16.94 15.16 -16.68
N GLY A 363 -17.48 15.19 -17.90
CA GLY A 363 -17.46 16.36 -18.78
C GLY A 363 -16.15 16.57 -19.54
N ASN A 364 -15.20 15.64 -19.42
CA ASN A 364 -13.88 15.69 -20.05
C ASN A 364 -13.48 14.35 -20.70
N ASN A 365 -14.46 13.64 -21.27
CA ASN A 365 -14.33 12.29 -21.83
C ASN A 365 -14.01 11.17 -20.82
N VAL A 366 -13.94 11.47 -19.53
CA VAL A 366 -13.95 10.46 -18.48
C VAL A 366 -15.40 10.06 -18.21
N ILE A 367 -15.76 8.84 -18.61
CA ILE A 367 -17.13 8.32 -18.54
C ILE A 367 -17.08 6.90 -17.98
N VAL A 368 -17.95 6.61 -17.01
CA VAL A 368 -18.23 5.24 -16.55
C VAL A 368 -19.69 4.91 -16.81
N ASN A 369 -19.97 3.68 -17.23
CA ASN A 369 -21.32 3.23 -17.57
C ASN A 369 -21.57 1.84 -17.00
N SER A 370 -22.54 1.71 -16.10
CA SER A 370 -22.86 0.42 -15.50
C SER A 370 -23.63 -0.45 -16.49
N VAL A 371 -23.34 -1.74 -16.48
CA VAL A 371 -24.05 -2.77 -17.25
C VAL A 371 -25.24 -3.29 -16.43
N GLY A 372 -25.06 -3.49 -15.13
CA GLY A 372 -26.06 -4.02 -14.21
C GLY A 372 -26.64 -2.99 -13.24
N TYR A 373 -27.17 -3.51 -12.12
CA TYR A 373 -27.76 -2.68 -11.07
C TYR A 373 -26.72 -1.81 -10.37
N ARG A 374 -25.60 -2.41 -9.96
CA ARG A 374 -24.42 -1.74 -9.43
C ARG A 374 -23.19 -2.38 -10.05
N ASP A 375 -22.32 -1.57 -10.63
CA ASP A 375 -21.01 -2.02 -11.09
C ASP A 375 -19.90 -1.37 -10.28
N ILE A 376 -18.70 -1.93 -10.36
CA ILE A 376 -17.49 -1.37 -9.76
C ILE A 376 -17.03 -0.21 -10.64
N PHE A 377 -16.72 0.94 -10.03
CA PHE A 377 -15.92 1.96 -10.68
C PHE A 377 -14.50 2.00 -10.09
N ILE A 378 -13.58 2.46 -10.92
CA ILE A 378 -12.26 2.94 -10.54
C ILE A 378 -12.12 4.32 -11.18
N LEU A 379 -11.96 5.34 -10.36
CA LEU A 379 -11.71 6.71 -10.80
C LEU A 379 -10.28 7.08 -10.45
N LYS A 380 -9.59 7.70 -11.41
CA LYS A 380 -8.30 8.34 -11.19
C LYS A 380 -8.46 9.84 -11.36
N PHE A 381 -7.93 10.59 -10.41
CA PHE A 381 -7.75 12.03 -10.49
C PHE A 381 -6.26 12.35 -10.50
N ASP A 382 -5.87 13.41 -11.20
CA ASP A 382 -4.51 13.95 -11.03
C ASP A 382 -4.35 14.65 -9.67
N LYS A 383 -3.13 15.10 -9.36
CA LYS A 383 -2.80 15.81 -8.10
C LYS A 383 -3.62 17.08 -7.84
N ASP A 384 -4.22 17.65 -8.89
CA ASP A 384 -5.04 18.87 -8.87
C ASP A 384 -6.55 18.54 -8.84
N GLY A 385 -6.89 17.25 -8.72
CA GLY A 385 -8.23 16.74 -8.62
C GLY A 385 -8.96 16.63 -9.96
N ASN A 386 -8.31 16.79 -11.10
CA ASN A 386 -8.98 16.64 -12.39
C ASN A 386 -9.19 15.15 -12.69
N PRO A 387 -10.41 14.71 -13.05
CA PRO A 387 -10.64 13.34 -13.49
C PRO A 387 -9.77 13.05 -14.71
N VAL A 388 -8.91 12.04 -14.67
CA VAL A 388 -8.05 11.65 -15.80
C VAL A 388 -8.47 10.32 -16.39
N TYR A 389 -9.12 9.47 -15.60
CA TYR A 389 -9.48 8.13 -16.02
C TYR A 389 -10.66 7.59 -15.20
N GLY A 390 -11.49 6.79 -15.88
CA GLY A 390 -12.60 6.08 -15.30
C GLY A 390 -12.68 4.69 -15.93
N LYS A 391 -12.66 3.65 -15.11
CA LYS A 391 -12.85 2.25 -15.54
C LYS A 391 -13.99 1.61 -14.77
N GLN A 392 -14.67 0.71 -15.44
CA GLN A 392 -15.74 -0.10 -14.88
C GLN A 392 -15.34 -1.58 -14.88
N ALA A 393 -15.85 -2.32 -13.90
CA ALA A 393 -15.90 -3.78 -13.93
C ALA A 393 -17.25 -4.25 -13.35
N GLY A 394 -17.78 -5.35 -13.86
CA GLY A 394 -19.05 -5.87 -13.39
C GLY A 394 -19.85 -6.60 -14.45
N GLY A 395 -21.16 -6.73 -14.22
CA GLY A 395 -22.03 -7.54 -15.05
C GLY A 395 -23.49 -7.21 -14.81
N SER A 396 -24.41 -8.12 -15.13
CA SER A 396 -25.85 -7.87 -14.93
C SER A 396 -26.29 -7.78 -13.46
N GLY A 397 -25.40 -8.14 -12.54
CA GLY A 397 -25.67 -8.25 -11.11
C GLY A 397 -25.44 -6.96 -10.32
N SER A 398 -25.16 -7.16 -9.02
CA SER A 398 -24.67 -6.13 -8.12
C SER A 398 -23.22 -6.46 -7.77
N ASN A 399 -22.35 -5.50 -8.05
CA ASN A 399 -20.91 -5.59 -7.89
C ASN A 399 -20.42 -4.35 -7.14
N ARG A 400 -19.43 -4.51 -6.25
CA ARG A 400 -18.77 -3.38 -5.61
C ARG A 400 -17.32 -3.70 -5.28
N SER A 401 -16.47 -2.67 -5.32
CA SER A 401 -15.16 -2.71 -4.68
C SER A 401 -15.33 -2.31 -3.22
N ASP A 402 -14.75 -3.10 -2.32
CA ASP A 402 -14.72 -2.81 -0.88
C ASP A 402 -13.42 -2.10 -0.49
N CYS A 403 -12.31 -2.41 -1.17
CA CYS A 403 -10.98 -1.92 -0.85
C CYS A 403 -10.15 -1.63 -2.11
N ILE A 404 -9.33 -0.57 -2.05
CA ILE A 404 -8.31 -0.21 -3.04
C ILE A 404 -6.96 0.01 -2.35
N SER A 405 -5.87 -0.41 -3.00
CA SER A 405 -4.51 -0.03 -2.63
C SER A 405 -3.67 0.19 -3.88
N VAL A 406 -2.63 1.02 -3.76
CA VAL A 406 -1.69 1.33 -4.84
C VAL A 406 -0.28 1.13 -4.31
N ASN A 407 0.56 0.42 -5.07
CA ASN A 407 1.96 0.22 -4.69
C ASN A 407 2.87 1.35 -5.23
N GLN A 408 4.16 1.30 -4.89
CA GLN A 408 5.12 2.32 -5.32
C GLN A 408 5.32 2.42 -6.84
N TYR A 409 4.89 1.40 -7.59
CA TYR A 409 4.95 1.36 -9.05
C TYR A 409 3.65 1.83 -9.72
N SER A 410 2.71 2.40 -8.95
CA SER A 410 1.40 2.86 -9.41
C SER A 410 0.50 1.74 -9.96
N GLU A 411 0.73 0.50 -9.53
CA GLU A 411 -0.17 -0.62 -9.80
C GLU A 411 -1.33 -0.58 -8.82
N VAL A 412 -2.54 -0.78 -9.32
CA VAL A 412 -3.77 -0.66 -8.52
C VAL A 412 -4.31 -2.05 -8.20
N PHE A 413 -4.62 -2.29 -6.93
CA PHE A 413 -5.18 -3.55 -6.45
C PHE A 413 -6.55 -3.30 -5.83
N LEU A 414 -7.51 -4.17 -6.15
CA LEU A 414 -8.90 -4.00 -5.76
C LEU A 414 -9.47 -5.32 -5.25
N SER A 415 -10.18 -5.27 -4.13
CA SER A 415 -11.00 -6.38 -3.66
C SER A 415 -12.45 -5.95 -3.44
N GLY A 416 -13.35 -6.93 -3.41
CA GLY A 416 -14.77 -6.67 -3.17
C GLY A 416 -15.62 -7.89 -3.46
N ASN A 417 -16.87 -7.65 -3.86
CA ASN A 417 -17.80 -8.72 -4.18
C ASN A 417 -18.66 -8.49 -5.41
N TYR A 418 -19.22 -9.58 -5.92
CA TYR A 418 -20.17 -9.63 -7.03
C TYR A 418 -21.11 -10.83 -6.90
N ASN A 419 -22.25 -10.86 -7.61
CA ASN A 419 -23.18 -12.00 -7.54
C ASN A 419 -23.44 -12.73 -8.87
N SER A 420 -23.40 -12.05 -10.01
CA SER A 420 -23.50 -12.64 -11.35
C SER A 420 -22.16 -12.59 -12.07
N ASN A 421 -22.00 -13.27 -13.21
CA ASN A 421 -20.78 -13.19 -14.01
C ASN A 421 -20.32 -11.73 -14.16
N ALA A 422 -19.06 -11.47 -13.80
CA ALA A 422 -18.47 -10.15 -13.82
C ALA A 422 -17.35 -10.11 -14.86
N MET A 423 -17.30 -9.03 -15.62
CA MET A 423 -16.29 -8.79 -16.65
C MET A 423 -15.32 -7.72 -16.15
N PHE A 424 -14.03 -8.04 -16.23
CA PHE A 424 -12.89 -7.20 -15.91
C PHE A 424 -12.06 -7.06 -17.18
N ASP A 425 -12.39 -6.07 -18.01
CA ASP A 425 -11.95 -5.96 -19.42
C ASP A 425 -12.27 -7.24 -20.21
N THR A 426 -11.26 -8.07 -20.51
CA THR A 426 -11.42 -9.35 -21.23
C THR A 426 -11.50 -10.56 -20.30
N ILE A 427 -11.29 -10.37 -19.00
CA ILE A 427 -11.31 -11.44 -18.00
C ILE A 427 -12.75 -11.63 -17.51
N ILE A 428 -13.28 -12.84 -17.63
CA ILE A 428 -14.62 -13.18 -17.13
C ILE A 428 -14.47 -13.94 -15.80
N ALA A 429 -14.95 -13.33 -14.72
CA ALA A 429 -15.08 -13.97 -13.42
C ALA A 429 -16.49 -14.61 -13.30
N PRO A 430 -16.60 -15.94 -13.22
CA PRO A 430 -17.89 -16.60 -13.13
C PRO A 430 -18.59 -16.30 -11.80
N GLY A 431 -19.90 -16.08 -11.84
CA GLY A 431 -20.77 -15.88 -10.69
C GLY A 431 -21.89 -16.91 -10.66
N THR A 432 -22.49 -17.09 -9.50
CA THR A 432 -23.42 -18.19 -9.20
C THR A 432 -24.82 -17.71 -8.80
N GLY A 433 -25.04 -16.39 -8.75
CA GLY A 433 -26.21 -15.76 -8.15
C GLY A 433 -26.05 -15.46 -6.65
N SER A 434 -25.12 -16.14 -5.96
CA SER A 434 -24.72 -15.87 -4.58
C SER A 434 -23.53 -14.91 -4.51
N ILE A 435 -23.11 -14.48 -3.31
CA ILE A 435 -21.95 -13.60 -3.14
C ILE A 435 -20.68 -14.33 -3.61
N ASN A 436 -19.89 -13.67 -4.46
CA ASN A 436 -18.57 -14.07 -4.87
C ASN A 436 -17.60 -12.98 -4.42
N SER A 437 -16.51 -13.37 -3.77
CA SER A 437 -15.42 -12.45 -3.43
C SER A 437 -14.43 -12.38 -4.58
N PHE A 438 -13.73 -11.26 -4.71
CA PHE A 438 -12.62 -11.13 -5.65
C PHE A 438 -11.45 -10.31 -5.10
N ILE A 439 -10.27 -10.57 -5.68
CA ILE A 439 -9.09 -9.70 -5.66
C ILE A 439 -8.55 -9.60 -7.09
N THR A 440 -8.17 -8.41 -7.53
CA THR A 440 -7.65 -8.15 -8.87
C THR A 440 -6.55 -7.09 -8.85
N LYS A 441 -5.79 -7.02 -9.94
CA LYS A 441 -4.76 -6.02 -10.21
C LYS A 441 -5.00 -5.35 -11.56
N ILE A 442 -4.77 -4.05 -11.60
CA ILE A 442 -4.75 -3.22 -12.80
C ILE A 442 -3.31 -2.77 -13.04
N SER A 443 -2.89 -2.80 -14.31
CA SER A 443 -1.56 -2.32 -14.73
C SER A 443 -1.35 -0.84 -14.38
N PRO A 444 -0.10 -0.38 -14.23
CA PRO A 444 0.18 1.04 -14.01
C PRO A 444 -0.10 1.87 -15.26
N ASP A 445 -0.24 3.19 -15.11
CA ASP A 445 -0.39 4.11 -16.24
C ASP A 445 0.90 4.25 -17.05
N ASN A 446 2.04 4.30 -16.35
CA ASN A 446 3.35 4.31 -16.97
C ASN A 446 3.94 2.89 -16.93
N PRO A 447 4.02 2.18 -18.07
CA PRO A 447 4.61 0.85 -18.09
C PRO A 447 6.11 0.92 -17.77
N TYR A 448 6.71 -0.23 -17.42
CA TYR A 448 8.11 -0.32 -17.02
C TYR A 448 8.76 -1.60 -17.56
N SER A 449 10.10 -1.60 -17.61
CA SER A 449 10.92 -2.81 -17.72
C SER A 449 11.12 -3.44 -16.34
N VAL A 450 11.20 -4.76 -16.28
CA VAL A 450 11.41 -5.53 -15.04
C VAL A 450 12.85 -6.02 -15.00
N PHE A 451 13.48 -5.93 -13.83
CA PHE A 451 14.82 -6.47 -13.59
C PHE A 451 14.78 -7.38 -12.36
N HIS A 452 15.13 -8.64 -12.55
CA HIS A 452 15.28 -9.59 -11.44
C HIS A 452 16.76 -9.74 -11.12
N LEU A 453 17.10 -9.55 -9.85
CA LEU A 453 18.46 -9.57 -9.36
C LEU A 453 18.60 -10.58 -8.24
N ARG A 454 19.68 -11.37 -8.28
CA ARG A 454 20.10 -12.20 -7.16
C ARG A 454 21.38 -11.65 -6.53
N LEU A 455 21.36 -11.42 -5.22
CA LEU A 455 22.49 -10.90 -4.46
C LEU A 455 22.47 -11.40 -3.00
N ILE A 456 23.61 -11.32 -2.34
CA ILE A 456 23.78 -11.59 -0.91
C ILE A 456 24.56 -10.43 -0.32
N GLN A 457 24.14 -9.90 0.83
CA GLN A 457 24.97 -9.07 1.69
C GLN A 457 25.77 -9.99 2.62
N GLU A 458 27.08 -9.82 2.66
CA GLU A 458 27.98 -10.70 3.40
C GLU A 458 27.57 -10.84 4.88
N GLY A 459 27.34 -9.72 5.57
CA GLY A 459 26.97 -9.72 6.98
C GLY A 459 25.65 -10.45 7.25
N PHE A 460 24.71 -10.43 6.29
CA PHE A 460 23.39 -11.03 6.44
C PHE A 460 23.37 -12.53 6.14
N TYR A 461 24.43 -13.08 5.56
CA TYR A 461 24.42 -14.47 5.12
C TYR A 461 24.47 -15.44 6.30
N ASN A 462 23.48 -16.33 6.38
CA ASN A 462 23.43 -17.41 7.35
C ASN A 462 23.93 -18.71 6.72
N HIS A 463 25.20 -19.03 6.97
CA HIS A 463 25.84 -20.25 6.45
C HIS A 463 25.10 -21.54 6.84
N GLY A 464 24.49 -21.59 8.03
CA GLY A 464 23.82 -22.79 8.52
C GLY A 464 22.51 -23.12 7.81
N LYS A 465 21.88 -22.12 7.19
CA LYS A 465 20.57 -22.26 6.52
C LYS A 465 20.60 -21.94 5.03
N ASP A 466 21.74 -21.49 4.50
CA ASP A 466 21.89 -20.96 3.14
C ASP A 466 20.76 -19.97 2.79
N ASN A 467 20.63 -18.95 3.63
CA ASN A 467 19.64 -17.88 3.48
C ASN A 467 20.18 -16.57 4.08
N LEU A 468 19.49 -15.45 3.91
CA LEU A 468 19.77 -14.21 4.63
C LEU A 468 19.06 -14.24 6.00
N ARG A 469 19.58 -13.50 6.99
CA ARG A 469 18.93 -13.34 8.30
C ARG A 469 17.59 -12.61 8.20
N MET A 470 17.47 -11.65 7.28
CA MET A 470 16.25 -10.87 7.06
C MET A 470 16.08 -10.46 5.60
N ASN A 471 14.85 -10.10 5.24
CA ASN A 471 14.57 -9.37 4.00
C ASN A 471 15.07 -7.94 4.16
N ASP A 472 15.68 -7.34 3.13
CA ASP A 472 16.12 -5.95 3.23
C ASP A 472 16.11 -5.18 1.90
N THR A 473 16.06 -3.86 2.03
CA THR A 473 15.95 -2.88 0.97
C THR A 473 17.28 -2.74 0.22
N VAL A 474 17.22 -2.85 -1.09
CA VAL A 474 18.34 -2.64 -2.00
C VAL A 474 17.96 -1.59 -3.04
N HIS A 475 18.88 -0.66 -3.28
CA HIS A 475 18.77 0.34 -4.33
C HIS A 475 19.56 -0.11 -5.55
N VAL A 476 18.90 -0.18 -6.70
CA VAL A 476 19.49 -0.59 -7.98
C VAL A 476 19.40 0.56 -8.96
N TYR A 477 20.52 0.90 -9.58
CA TYR A 477 20.63 2.01 -10.51
C TYR A 477 21.09 1.49 -11.87
N LEU A 478 20.44 1.96 -12.93
CA LEU A 478 20.94 1.82 -14.29
C LEU A 478 21.85 3.00 -14.60
N ARG A 479 23.04 2.69 -15.10
CA ARG A 479 24.09 3.64 -15.44
C ARG A 479 24.46 3.49 -16.91
N ASN A 480 24.77 4.60 -17.57
CA ASN A 480 25.26 4.57 -18.96
C ASN A 480 26.44 3.58 -19.09
N SER A 481 26.60 2.97 -20.26
CA SER A 481 27.72 2.05 -20.55
C SER A 481 29.03 2.75 -20.91
N THR A 482 29.03 4.09 -20.98
CA THR A 482 30.20 4.90 -21.31
C THR A 482 30.40 5.99 -20.25
N SER A 483 31.67 6.28 -19.96
CA SER A 483 32.07 7.33 -19.02
C SER A 483 31.43 8.67 -19.43
N PRO A 484 30.86 9.45 -18.50
CA PRO A 484 30.99 9.37 -17.03
C PRO A 484 29.95 8.46 -16.33
N TYR A 485 29.37 7.48 -17.03
CA TYR A 485 28.44 6.48 -16.46
C TYR A 485 27.26 7.10 -15.70
N GLY A 486 26.71 8.19 -16.25
CA GLY A 486 25.59 8.91 -15.65
C GLY A 486 24.40 8.00 -15.34
N GLU A 487 23.64 8.35 -14.31
CA GLU A 487 22.39 7.66 -13.97
C GLU A 487 21.38 7.81 -15.11
N VAL A 488 20.73 6.69 -15.44
CA VAL A 488 19.65 6.64 -16.43
C VAL A 488 18.32 6.44 -15.71
N ASP A 489 18.29 5.52 -14.77
CA ASP A 489 17.11 5.21 -13.98
C ASP A 489 17.52 4.54 -12.65
N HIS A 490 16.61 4.47 -11.69
CA HIS A 490 16.83 3.69 -10.47
C HIS A 490 15.53 3.07 -9.97
N SER A 491 15.68 2.06 -9.12
CA SER A 491 14.59 1.31 -8.52
C SER A 491 14.99 0.83 -7.13
N VAL A 492 14.01 0.69 -6.26
CA VAL A 492 14.20 0.22 -4.89
C VAL A 492 13.34 -1.01 -4.69
N GLY A 493 13.96 -2.11 -4.27
CA GLY A 493 13.32 -3.40 -4.09
C GLY A 493 13.81 -4.09 -2.82
N ILE A 494 13.20 -5.23 -2.52
CA ILE A 494 13.56 -6.06 -1.37
C ILE A 494 14.31 -7.28 -1.87
N ALA A 495 15.49 -7.56 -1.31
CA ALA A 495 16.14 -8.84 -1.45
C ALA A 495 15.47 -9.85 -0.50
N ASP A 496 14.86 -10.89 -1.06
CA ASP A 496 14.20 -11.94 -0.29
C ASP A 496 15.23 -12.82 0.41
N LYS A 497 15.00 -13.08 1.70
CA LYS A 497 15.94 -13.80 2.54
C LYS A 497 16.13 -15.25 2.13
N ASN A 498 15.13 -15.90 1.56
CA ASN A 498 15.17 -17.33 1.26
C ASN A 498 15.63 -17.58 -0.18
N THR A 499 15.22 -16.75 -1.13
CA THR A 499 15.55 -16.94 -2.56
C THR A 499 16.75 -16.12 -3.03
N PHE A 500 17.16 -15.12 -2.25
CA PHE A 500 18.13 -14.09 -2.60
C PHE A 500 17.70 -13.18 -3.75
N GLU A 501 16.45 -13.29 -4.19
CA GLU A 501 15.91 -12.54 -5.33
C GLU A 501 15.32 -11.21 -4.88
N GLY A 502 15.55 -10.18 -5.68
CA GLY A 502 14.78 -8.94 -5.67
C GLY A 502 14.26 -8.63 -7.06
N THR A 503 13.09 -7.98 -7.12
CA THR A 503 12.51 -7.49 -8.38
C THR A 503 12.47 -5.97 -8.36
N TYR A 504 12.94 -5.38 -9.45
CA TYR A 504 13.16 -3.96 -9.64
C TYR A 504 12.50 -3.53 -10.94
N TYR A 505 12.02 -2.30 -10.98
CA TYR A 505 11.23 -1.80 -12.09
C TYR A 505 11.75 -0.44 -12.53
N PHE A 506 11.98 -0.30 -13.83
CA PHE A 506 12.57 0.88 -14.44
C PHE A 506 11.64 1.44 -15.51
N HIS A 507 11.34 2.73 -15.42
CA HIS A 507 10.39 3.44 -16.29
C HIS A 507 11.07 4.15 -17.47
N ASN A 508 12.36 4.43 -17.37
CA ASN A 508 13.11 5.27 -18.31
C ASN A 508 14.07 4.45 -19.20
N VAL A 509 13.92 3.11 -19.22
CA VAL A 509 14.76 2.22 -20.02
C VAL A 509 14.45 2.38 -21.50
N VAL A 510 15.45 2.81 -22.25
CA VAL A 510 15.50 2.65 -23.72
C VAL A 510 16.30 1.40 -24.04
N THR A 511 15.94 0.67 -25.10
CA THR A 511 16.70 -0.53 -25.51
C THR A 511 18.17 -0.20 -25.71
N GLY A 512 19.06 -0.86 -24.97
CA GLY A 512 20.47 -0.51 -24.90
C GLY A 512 21.25 -1.29 -23.85
N ASN A 513 22.54 -0.94 -23.68
CA ASN A 513 23.42 -1.58 -22.70
C ASN A 513 23.72 -0.64 -21.54
N TYR A 514 23.52 -1.11 -20.31
CA TYR A 514 23.67 -0.33 -19.07
C TYR A 514 24.48 -1.11 -18.04
N TYR A 515 25.32 -0.42 -17.28
CA TYR A 515 25.82 -0.98 -16.03
C TYR A 515 24.71 -0.99 -14.98
N VAL A 516 24.69 -2.02 -14.14
CA VAL A 516 23.83 -2.08 -12.96
C VAL A 516 24.69 -1.78 -11.74
N LYS A 517 24.34 -0.71 -11.01
CA LYS A 517 24.99 -0.33 -9.74
C LYS A 517 24.06 -0.65 -8.57
N ILE A 518 24.61 -1.30 -7.55
CA ILE A 518 23.91 -1.70 -6.34
C ILE A 518 24.38 -0.84 -5.17
N LYS A 519 23.42 -0.33 -4.39
CA LYS A 519 23.67 0.24 -3.06
C LYS A 519 22.76 -0.44 -2.04
N HIS A 520 23.34 -0.75 -0.89
CA HIS A 520 22.65 -1.26 0.29
C HIS A 520 23.20 -0.53 1.52
N ARG A 521 22.44 -0.51 2.62
CA ARG A 521 22.72 0.34 3.80
C ARG A 521 24.09 0.08 4.45
N ASN A 522 24.67 -1.11 4.28
CA ASN A 522 25.91 -1.49 4.96
C ASN A 522 26.90 -2.24 4.06
N THR A 523 26.73 -2.21 2.74
CA THR A 523 27.70 -2.80 1.80
C THR A 523 28.41 -1.72 1.03
N ILE A 524 29.60 -2.05 0.51
CA ILE A 524 30.21 -1.22 -0.53
C ILE A 524 29.29 -1.15 -1.75
N GLU A 525 29.44 -0.08 -2.51
CA GLU A 525 28.81 0.05 -3.82
C GLU A 525 29.38 -0.98 -4.80
N THR A 526 28.53 -1.82 -5.39
CA THR A 526 28.96 -2.88 -6.32
C THR A 526 28.30 -2.71 -7.68
N TRP A 527 29.09 -2.86 -8.74
CA TRP A 527 28.64 -2.73 -10.14
C TRP A 527 28.65 -4.08 -10.86
N SER A 528 27.78 -4.26 -11.85
CA SER A 528 27.82 -5.42 -12.75
C SER A 528 29.16 -5.48 -13.49
N ALA A 529 29.70 -6.69 -13.69
CA ALA A 529 31.01 -6.87 -14.32
C ALA A 529 31.12 -6.25 -15.72
N ILE A 530 30.01 -6.25 -16.46
CA ILE A 530 29.88 -5.68 -17.79
C ILE A 530 28.52 -4.96 -17.91
N PRO A 531 28.33 -4.08 -18.92
CA PRO A 531 27.01 -3.58 -19.28
C PRO A 531 26.08 -4.73 -19.66
N LEU A 532 24.86 -4.71 -19.13
CA LEU A 532 23.80 -5.66 -19.44
C LEU A 532 22.89 -5.07 -20.51
N HIS A 533 22.39 -5.93 -21.41
CA HIS A 533 21.40 -5.53 -22.39
C HIS A 533 20.02 -5.47 -21.75
N PHE A 534 19.38 -4.31 -21.85
CA PHE A 534 17.99 -4.10 -21.45
C PHE A 534 17.15 -3.81 -22.70
N GLU A 535 15.98 -4.44 -22.77
CA GLU A 535 14.94 -4.11 -23.74
C GLU A 535 13.81 -3.34 -23.05
N ASN A 536 13.27 -2.33 -23.74
CA ASN A 536 12.15 -1.53 -23.20
C ASN A 536 10.89 -2.40 -23.03
N LEU A 537 10.25 -2.34 -21.86
CA LEU A 537 9.07 -3.11 -21.46
C LEU A 537 9.26 -4.64 -21.42
N HIS A 538 10.50 -5.08 -21.17
CA HIS A 538 10.86 -6.50 -21.06
C HIS A 538 11.48 -6.81 -19.69
N SER A 539 11.61 -8.10 -19.40
CA SER A 539 12.30 -8.60 -18.20
C SER A 539 13.77 -8.88 -18.49
N THR A 540 14.65 -8.50 -17.57
CA THR A 540 16.10 -8.77 -17.60
C THR A 540 16.53 -9.41 -16.28
N ASN A 541 17.48 -10.35 -16.31
CA ASN A 541 17.92 -11.08 -15.13
C ASN A 541 19.42 -10.90 -14.89
N TYR A 542 19.84 -10.81 -13.63
CA TYR A 542 21.26 -10.83 -13.24
C TYR A 542 21.49 -11.54 -11.91
N ASP A 543 22.64 -12.21 -11.77
CA ASP A 543 22.98 -13.01 -10.59
C ASP A 543 24.43 -12.73 -10.17
N PHE A 544 24.60 -11.98 -9.09
CA PHE A 544 25.90 -11.68 -8.47
C PHE A 544 26.47 -12.87 -7.66
N ILE A 545 25.63 -13.82 -7.26
CA ILE A 545 25.97 -14.88 -6.31
C ILE A 545 26.78 -16.00 -6.97
N SER A 546 26.60 -16.17 -8.28
CA SER A 546 27.13 -17.32 -9.03
C SER A 546 28.65 -17.35 -9.20
N SER A 547 29.33 -16.21 -9.27
CA SER A 547 30.80 -16.14 -9.35
C SER A 547 31.36 -14.75 -9.04
N GLN A 548 32.64 -14.68 -8.65
CA GLN A 548 33.40 -13.42 -8.47
C GLN A 548 33.30 -12.48 -9.69
N ASN A 549 33.36 -13.04 -10.90
CA ASN A 549 33.38 -12.29 -12.17
C ASN A 549 32.00 -11.71 -12.56
N LYS A 550 31.04 -11.68 -11.62
CA LYS A 550 29.75 -11.00 -11.78
C LYS A 550 29.78 -9.57 -11.25
N ALA A 551 30.77 -9.19 -10.44
CA ALA A 551 31.01 -7.79 -10.14
C ALA A 551 32.12 -7.20 -10.99
N TYR A 552 32.06 -5.89 -11.17
CA TYR A 552 33.18 -5.14 -11.71
C TYR A 552 34.30 -5.12 -10.68
N GLY A 553 35.51 -5.49 -11.09
CA GLY A 553 36.64 -5.67 -10.18
C GLY A 553 36.36 -6.73 -9.10
N ASP A 554 37.03 -6.60 -7.97
CA ASP A 554 36.94 -7.54 -6.85
C ASP A 554 35.95 -7.08 -5.74
N ASN A 555 34.78 -6.58 -6.14
CA ASN A 555 33.74 -6.11 -5.21
C ASN A 555 32.85 -7.24 -4.62
N LEU A 556 33.27 -8.50 -4.73
CA LEU A 556 32.57 -9.65 -4.16
C LEU A 556 33.51 -10.49 -3.28
N VAL A 557 32.92 -11.23 -2.35
CA VAL A 557 33.61 -12.16 -1.46
C VAL A 557 32.91 -13.52 -1.47
N SER A 558 33.68 -14.61 -1.42
CA SER A 558 33.12 -15.97 -1.34
C SER A 558 32.64 -16.27 0.08
N VAL A 559 31.34 -16.47 0.26
CA VAL A 559 30.72 -16.78 1.56
C VAL A 559 30.35 -18.25 1.72
N ASN A 560 30.29 -19.01 0.63
CA ASN A 560 30.11 -20.46 0.70
C ASN A 560 30.77 -21.15 -0.49
N LYS A 561 31.37 -22.33 -0.24
CA LYS A 561 32.02 -23.16 -1.26
C LYS A 561 31.09 -24.25 -1.80
N SER A 562 30.08 -24.66 -1.04
CA SER A 562 29.11 -25.67 -1.46
C SER A 562 27.77 -25.48 -0.73
N PRO A 563 26.73 -24.93 -1.39
CA PRO A 563 26.78 -24.42 -2.75
C PRO A 563 27.70 -23.20 -2.88
N VAL A 564 28.23 -22.94 -4.07
CA VAL A 564 29.03 -21.73 -4.30
C VAL A 564 28.15 -20.50 -4.11
N ARG A 565 28.64 -19.56 -3.28
CA ARG A 565 27.99 -18.27 -3.01
C ARG A 565 29.04 -17.17 -2.96
N PHE A 566 28.75 -16.10 -3.68
CA PHE A 566 29.44 -14.81 -3.58
C PHE A 566 28.50 -13.75 -3.02
N ALA A 567 29.05 -12.83 -2.24
CA ALA A 567 28.31 -11.76 -1.57
C ALA A 567 28.95 -10.40 -1.83
N LEU A 568 28.14 -9.36 -1.74
CA LEU A 568 28.55 -7.96 -1.63
C LEU A 568 29.27 -7.78 -0.29
N LEU A 569 30.45 -7.16 -0.31
CA LEU A 569 31.25 -6.91 0.90
C LEU A 569 30.51 -5.95 1.85
N SER A 570 30.33 -6.39 3.10
CA SER A 570 29.63 -5.62 4.14
C SER A 570 30.61 -4.88 5.06
N GLY A 571 30.19 -3.76 5.64
CA GLY A 571 30.97 -2.97 6.59
C GLY A 571 31.07 -1.48 6.28
N ASP A 572 30.67 -1.04 5.08
CA ASP A 572 30.64 0.38 4.70
C ASP A 572 29.35 1.03 5.24
N VAL A 573 29.32 1.30 6.55
CA VAL A 573 28.13 1.80 7.26
C VAL A 573 27.99 3.32 7.11
N ASN A 574 29.10 4.01 6.84
CA ASN A 574 29.12 5.45 6.61
C ASN A 574 28.88 5.82 5.12
N GLN A 575 28.93 4.85 4.21
CA GLN A 575 28.67 4.95 2.77
C GLN A 575 29.67 5.84 1.99
N ASP A 576 30.91 5.93 2.46
CA ASP A 576 31.99 6.66 1.77
C ASP A 576 32.66 5.83 0.65
N GLY A 577 32.45 4.51 0.65
CA GLY A 577 32.99 3.57 -0.34
C GLY A 577 34.31 2.92 0.06
N ILE A 578 34.72 3.04 1.32
CA ILE A 578 35.86 2.38 1.93
C ILE A 578 35.36 1.74 3.22
N ILE A 579 35.84 0.54 3.55
CA ILE A 579 35.58 -0.07 4.85
C ILE A 579 36.81 0.19 5.71
N ASP A 580 36.69 1.02 6.75
CA ASP A 580 37.83 1.39 7.60
C ASP A 580 37.48 1.63 9.07
N ALA A 581 38.40 2.27 9.81
CA ALA A 581 38.25 2.54 11.24
C ALA A 581 37.08 3.50 11.56
N SER A 582 36.64 4.31 10.60
CA SER A 582 35.52 5.22 10.79
C SER A 582 34.18 4.47 10.82
N ASP A 583 34.03 3.40 10.02
CA ASP A 583 32.89 2.49 10.09
C ASP A 583 32.82 1.76 11.41
N LEU A 584 33.96 1.21 11.86
CA LEU A 584 34.09 0.56 13.16
C LEU A 584 33.71 1.50 14.30
N THR A 585 34.14 2.76 14.23
CA THR A 585 33.80 3.77 15.24
C THR A 585 32.28 4.01 15.30
N ALA A 586 31.59 4.03 14.16
CA ALA A 586 30.14 4.18 14.13
C ALA A 586 29.42 2.98 14.78
N ILE A 587 29.87 1.76 14.47
CA ILE A 587 29.35 0.52 15.06
C ILE A 587 29.59 0.49 16.58
N ASP A 588 30.79 0.82 17.03
CA ASP A 588 31.14 0.81 18.46
C ASP A 588 30.28 1.80 19.27
N ASN A 589 30.03 2.99 18.72
CA ASN A 589 29.17 3.98 19.37
C ASN A 589 27.73 3.49 19.55
N ASP A 590 27.17 2.83 18.52
CA ASP A 590 25.81 2.30 18.55
C ASP A 590 25.70 1.03 19.41
N ALA A 591 26.74 0.18 19.42
CA ALA A 591 26.83 -0.98 20.30
C ALA A 591 26.85 -0.58 21.79
N MET A 592 27.56 0.51 22.13
CA MET A 592 27.64 1.02 23.51
C MET A 592 26.29 1.43 24.10
N ILE A 593 25.35 1.86 23.25
CA ILE A 593 24.00 2.28 23.68
C ILE A 593 22.94 1.21 23.40
N PHE A 594 23.34 0.01 22.98
CA PHE A 594 22.45 -1.08 22.56
C PHE A 594 21.43 -0.61 21.51
N ASN A 595 21.91 0.16 20.52
CA ASN A 595 21.06 0.63 19.45
C ASN A 595 20.49 -0.57 18.69
N SER A 596 19.21 -0.49 18.32
CA SER A 596 18.49 -1.62 17.74
C SER A 596 17.43 -1.14 16.73
N GLY A 597 17.01 -2.05 15.88
CA GLY A 597 16.05 -1.79 14.81
C GLY A 597 16.70 -1.65 13.44
N TYR A 598 16.14 -0.78 12.59
CA TYR A 598 16.59 -0.60 11.21
C TYR A 598 17.67 0.48 11.13
N ILE A 599 18.92 0.11 11.40
CA ILE A 599 20.07 1.03 11.44
C ILE A 599 21.21 0.52 10.56
N PHE A 600 22.10 1.42 10.12
CA PHE A 600 23.18 1.13 9.18
C PHE A 600 24.25 0.24 9.82
N THR A 601 24.46 0.40 11.13
CA THR A 601 25.44 -0.32 11.95
C THR A 601 25.03 -1.74 12.34
N ASP A 602 23.78 -2.14 12.10
CA ASP A 602 23.34 -3.53 12.13
C ASP A 602 23.77 -4.18 10.80
N VAL A 603 25.06 -4.54 10.75
CA VAL A 603 25.77 -5.12 9.62
C VAL A 603 25.33 -6.57 9.40
N THR A 604 24.97 -7.28 10.47
CA THR A 604 24.56 -8.69 10.40
C THR A 604 23.07 -8.89 10.15
N GLY A 605 22.24 -7.87 10.41
CA GLY A 605 20.80 -7.93 10.17
C GLY A 605 20.06 -8.77 11.21
N ASP A 606 20.58 -8.85 12.44
CA ASP A 606 19.88 -9.52 13.55
C ASP A 606 19.03 -8.57 14.41
N GLY A 607 19.07 -7.27 14.09
CA GLY A 607 18.24 -6.24 14.69
C GLY A 607 18.89 -5.51 15.86
N THR A 608 20.15 -5.80 16.17
CA THR A 608 20.95 -5.11 17.20
C THR A 608 22.33 -4.80 16.67
N THR A 609 22.92 -3.68 17.08
CA THR A 609 24.35 -3.41 16.83
C THR A 609 25.18 -3.94 17.99
N ASP A 610 26.08 -4.89 17.72
CA ASP A 610 26.98 -5.49 18.69
C ASP A 610 28.35 -5.91 18.11
N ALA A 611 29.12 -6.68 18.88
CA ALA A 611 30.46 -7.13 18.49
C ALA A 611 30.47 -8.02 17.23
N SER A 612 29.34 -8.65 16.89
CA SER A 612 29.23 -9.46 15.67
C SER A 612 29.22 -8.60 14.40
N ASP A 613 28.63 -7.39 14.46
CA ASP A 613 28.67 -6.40 13.38
C ASP A 613 30.08 -5.83 13.19
N ALA A 614 30.74 -5.51 14.30
CA ALA A 614 32.12 -5.04 14.30
C ALA A 614 33.06 -6.08 13.70
N SER A 615 32.84 -7.37 14.00
CA SER A 615 33.66 -8.46 13.46
C SER A 615 33.62 -8.56 11.93
N VAL A 616 32.43 -8.43 11.31
CA VAL A 616 32.30 -8.42 9.84
C VAL A 616 33.06 -7.24 9.25
N THR A 617 32.86 -6.05 9.84
CA THR A 617 33.47 -4.81 9.37
C THR A 617 34.99 -4.82 9.53
N GLU A 618 35.52 -5.31 10.65
CA GLU A 618 36.96 -5.39 10.93
C GLU A 618 37.68 -6.33 9.94
N ASN A 619 37.07 -7.48 9.63
CA ASN A 619 37.64 -8.43 8.67
C ASN A 619 37.86 -7.80 7.28
N ASN A 620 36.95 -6.93 6.86
CA ASN A 620 37.03 -6.21 5.58
C ASN A 620 37.91 -4.96 5.66
N ALA A 621 37.90 -4.26 6.80
CA ALA A 621 38.78 -3.11 7.03
C ALA A 621 40.26 -3.49 6.97
N VAL A 622 40.65 -4.62 7.57
CA VAL A 622 42.03 -5.13 7.53
C VAL A 622 42.48 -5.50 6.11
N GLN A 623 41.54 -5.79 5.21
CA GLN A 623 41.80 -6.06 3.80
C GLN A 623 41.83 -4.79 2.93
N PHE A 624 41.65 -3.60 3.51
CA PHE A 624 41.57 -2.32 2.79
C PHE A 624 40.49 -2.33 1.70
N VAL A 625 39.35 -2.96 1.98
CA VAL A 625 38.24 -3.04 1.05
C VAL A 625 37.77 -1.64 0.69
N SER A 626 37.70 -1.35 -0.60
CA SER A 626 37.17 -0.11 -1.16
C SER A 626 36.45 -0.40 -2.47
N LYS A 627 35.44 0.40 -2.79
CA LYS A 627 34.65 0.21 -4.00
C LYS A 627 35.52 0.36 -5.25
N ILE A 628 35.35 -0.56 -6.18
CA ILE A 628 35.95 -0.50 -7.53
C ILE A 628 34.83 -0.19 -8.53
N VAL A 629 35.02 0.82 -9.39
CA VAL A 629 33.99 1.26 -10.36
C VAL A 629 34.48 1.13 -11.81
N PRO A 630 33.56 1.00 -12.80
CA PRO A 630 33.89 0.96 -14.23
C PRO A 630 34.66 2.15 -14.80
#